data_AF-A0A6L3Y1Z2-F1
#
_entry.id   AF-A0A6L3Y1Z2-F1
#
_cell.length_a   1.000
_cell.length_b   1.000
_cell.length_c   1.000
_cell.angle_alpha   90.00
_cell.angle_beta   90.00
_cell.angle_gamma   90.00
#
_symmetry.space_group_name_H-M   'P 1'
#
loop_
_entity.id
_entity.type
_entity.pdbx_description
1 polymer ?
#
loop_
_entity_poly.entity_id
_entity_poly.type
_entity_poly.pdbx_seq_one_letter_code
_entity_poly.pdbx_strand_id
1 'polypeptide(L)'
;SRGLGDVYKSQAWFFAVATAIGSYFGAKFTLLPLFRIPVKMTKVSAASPLTQKPDQARRRFRLGMLVFFAMVAWAICTAMNQPKLGLAMLFGVGFGLLIERAQICFTSAFRDMWITGRTMMAKAIIAGMAVSAIGIFSYVQLGVEPKIMWAGPNAVIGGLLFGFGIVLAGGCETGWMYRAVEGQVHYWWVGLGNVIGATILAYYWDDVSPVLATNWDKVNLLKTFGPLGGLLVTYALLLIAFLLVVAQEKRFFRRATAKTETQENAA
;
A
#
# COMPACT_ATOMS: atom_id res chain seq x y z
N SER A 1 -2.33 -16.82 12.59
CA SER A 1 -3.71 -16.62 12.10
C SER A 1 -4.12 -15.16 12.18
N ARG A 2 -3.40 -14.27 11.47
CA ARG A 2 -3.70 -12.83 11.37
C ARG A 2 -3.94 -12.52 9.88
N GLY A 3 -5.03 -11.87 9.52
CA GLY A 3 -5.07 -11.06 8.27
C GLY A 3 -6.11 -11.35 7.18
N LEU A 4 -7.18 -12.12 7.36
CA LEU A 4 -8.14 -12.38 6.26
C LEU A 4 -9.57 -11.83 6.42
N GLY A 5 -9.86 -10.99 7.42
CA GLY A 5 -11.24 -10.57 7.73
C GLY A 5 -11.63 -9.12 7.40
N ASP A 6 -10.75 -8.31 6.82
CA ASP A 6 -10.89 -6.84 6.92
C ASP A 6 -11.63 -6.15 5.76
N VAL A 7 -11.96 -6.88 4.70
CA VAL A 7 -12.58 -6.31 3.48
C VAL A 7 -14.07 -5.97 3.65
N TYR A 8 -14.75 -6.50 4.68
CA TYR A 8 -16.20 -6.35 4.89
C TYR A 8 -16.61 -5.31 5.93
N LYS A 9 -15.66 -4.52 6.44
CA LYS A 9 -15.89 -3.66 7.61
C LYS A 9 -15.88 -2.19 7.23
N SER A 10 -16.80 -1.41 7.80
CA SER A 10 -16.81 0.06 7.68
C SER A 10 -15.47 0.68 8.05
N GLN A 11 -14.75 0.07 8.99
CA GLN A 11 -13.40 0.48 9.40
C GLN A 11 -12.42 0.61 8.22
N ALA A 12 -12.40 -0.37 7.31
CA ALA A 12 -11.47 -0.37 6.18
C ALA A 12 -11.79 0.75 5.19
N TRP A 13 -13.08 1.05 5.00
CA TRP A 13 -13.54 2.15 4.16
C TRP A 13 -13.24 3.51 4.77
N PHE A 14 -13.46 3.69 6.08
CA PHE A 14 -13.05 4.90 6.80
C PHE A 14 -11.55 5.12 6.72
N PHE A 15 -10.76 4.07 6.93
CA PHE A 15 -9.30 4.13 6.77
C PHE A 15 -8.91 4.50 5.34
N ALA A 16 -9.49 3.85 4.32
CA ALA A 16 -9.17 4.12 2.92
C ALA A 16 -9.50 5.56 2.50
N VAL A 17 -10.66 6.09 2.92
CA VAL A 17 -11.04 7.49 2.67
C VAL A 17 -10.11 8.44 3.40
N ALA A 18 -9.82 8.17 4.68
CA ALA A 18 -8.88 8.95 5.46
C ALA A 18 -7.47 8.96 4.85
N THR A 19 -6.98 7.82 4.36
CA THR A 19 -5.71 7.71 3.65
C THR A 19 -5.71 8.46 2.32
N ALA A 20 -6.82 8.43 1.58
CA ALA A 20 -6.96 9.23 0.36
C ALA A 20 -6.89 10.74 0.66
N ILE A 21 -7.54 11.20 1.74
CA ILE A 21 -7.49 12.60 2.19
C ILE A 21 -6.08 12.96 2.69
N GLY A 22 -5.48 12.14 3.54
CA GLY A 22 -4.13 12.36 4.08
C GLY A 22 -3.07 12.41 2.97
N SER A 23 -3.17 11.53 1.98
CA SER A 23 -2.27 11.52 0.82
C SER A 23 -2.44 12.75 -0.07
N TYR A 24 -3.65 13.29 -0.20
CA TYR A 24 -3.86 14.57 -0.89
C TYR A 24 -3.15 15.73 -0.18
N PHE A 25 -3.27 15.82 1.15
CA PHE A 25 -2.54 16.83 1.92
C PHE A 25 -1.02 16.63 1.88
N GLY A 26 -0.56 15.38 1.95
CA GLY A 26 0.86 15.05 1.79
C GLY A 26 1.40 15.43 0.41
N ALA A 27 0.64 15.18 -0.65
CA ALA A 27 1.00 15.60 -2.01
C ALA A 27 1.08 17.14 -2.11
N LYS A 28 0.12 17.87 -1.53
CA LYS A 28 0.16 19.33 -1.52
C LYS A 28 1.35 19.88 -0.70
N PHE A 29 1.66 19.25 0.42
CA PHE A 29 2.78 19.64 1.29
C PHE A 29 4.14 19.40 0.64
N THR A 30 4.35 18.24 0.01
CA THR A 30 5.58 17.93 -0.74
C THR A 30 5.81 18.84 -1.94
N LEU A 31 4.75 19.43 -2.49
CA LEU A 31 4.84 20.39 -3.59
C LEU A 31 5.17 21.83 -3.12
N LEU A 32 5.27 22.10 -1.81
CA LEU A 32 5.64 23.42 -1.30
C LEU A 32 7.07 23.80 -1.70
N PRO A 33 7.34 25.09 -1.95
CA PRO A 33 8.64 25.58 -2.42
C PRO A 33 9.78 25.31 -1.43
N LEU A 34 9.49 25.13 -0.14
CA LEU A 34 10.47 24.79 0.89
C LEU A 34 11.15 23.42 0.65
N PHE A 35 10.44 22.45 0.07
CA PHE A 35 10.96 21.09 -0.19
C PHE A 35 11.46 20.90 -1.62
N ARG A 36 11.23 21.86 -2.51
CA ARG A 36 11.82 21.87 -3.84
C ARG A 36 13.24 22.41 -3.76
N ILE A 37 14.18 21.51 -3.49
CA ILE A 37 15.60 21.83 -3.69
C ILE A 37 15.75 22.19 -5.18
N PRO A 38 16.24 23.39 -5.53
CA PRO A 38 16.49 23.74 -6.92
C PRO A 38 17.68 22.90 -7.39
N VAL A 39 17.39 21.71 -7.90
CA VAL A 39 18.39 20.88 -8.55
C VAL A 39 18.79 21.62 -9.81
N LYS A 40 19.94 22.30 -9.76
CA LYS A 40 20.58 22.82 -10.96
C LYS A 40 20.95 21.62 -11.81
N MET A 41 20.15 21.34 -12.83
CA MET A 41 20.45 20.32 -13.82
C MET A 41 21.67 20.79 -14.62
N THR A 42 22.86 20.37 -14.20
CA THR A 42 24.07 20.56 -14.99
C THR A 42 23.97 19.64 -16.20
N LYS A 43 23.93 20.20 -17.42
CA LYS A 43 23.99 19.41 -18.65
C LYS A 43 25.32 18.65 -18.66
N VAL A 44 25.26 17.35 -18.42
CA VAL A 44 26.42 16.46 -18.60
C VAL A 44 26.43 16.04 -20.06
N SER A 45 27.53 16.30 -20.77
CA SER A 45 27.67 16.03 -22.22
C SER A 45 27.75 14.53 -22.55
N ALA A 46 27.92 13.67 -21.56
CA ALA A 46 27.96 12.23 -21.71
C ALA A 46 27.34 11.56 -20.48
N ALA A 47 26.48 10.56 -20.71
CA ALA A 47 25.99 9.71 -19.63
C ALA A 47 27.18 9.03 -18.96
N SER A 48 27.25 9.06 -17.63
CA SER A 48 28.26 8.31 -16.89
C SER A 48 28.16 6.83 -17.29
N PRO A 49 29.24 6.17 -17.74
CA PRO A 49 29.17 4.79 -18.17
C PRO A 49 28.70 3.94 -16.98
N LEU A 50 27.54 3.30 -17.12
CA LEU A 50 27.06 2.33 -16.15
C LEU A 50 28.13 1.24 -16.06
N THR A 51 28.91 1.24 -14.97
CA THR A 51 29.89 0.20 -14.67
C THR A 51 29.12 -1.07 -14.29
N GLN A 52 28.57 -1.74 -15.29
CA GLN A 52 27.92 -3.04 -15.18
C GLN A 52 29.04 -4.06 -15.06
N LYS A 53 29.26 -4.60 -13.86
CA LYS A 53 30.18 -5.72 -13.62
C LYS A 53 29.40 -7.03 -13.78
N PRO A 54 29.37 -7.66 -14.98
CA PRO A 54 28.51 -8.81 -15.26
C PRO A 54 28.81 -10.00 -14.34
N ASP A 55 30.07 -10.22 -13.97
CA ASP A 55 30.47 -11.29 -13.06
C ASP A 55 29.95 -11.08 -11.63
N GLN A 56 29.92 -9.84 -11.18
CA GLN A 56 29.38 -9.49 -9.87
C GLN A 56 27.86 -9.68 -9.85
N ALA A 57 27.17 -9.32 -10.93
CA ALA A 57 25.73 -9.55 -11.09
C ALA A 57 25.42 -11.05 -11.10
N ARG A 58 26.16 -11.85 -11.85
CA ARG A 58 25.98 -13.31 -11.93
C ARG A 58 26.29 -14.02 -10.61
N ARG A 59 27.26 -13.52 -9.84
CA ARG A 59 27.55 -14.03 -8.48
C ARG A 59 26.45 -13.68 -7.50
N ARG A 60 25.97 -12.42 -7.50
CA ARG A 60 24.85 -11.97 -6.65
C ARG A 60 23.56 -12.72 -6.98
N PHE A 61 23.28 -12.96 -8.26
CA PHE A 61 22.13 -13.76 -8.70
C PHE A 61 22.22 -15.21 -8.22
N ARG A 62 23.39 -15.86 -8.35
CA ARG A 62 23.60 -17.22 -7.82
C ARG A 62 23.44 -17.28 -6.30
N LEU A 63 23.97 -16.31 -5.57
CA LEU A 63 23.78 -16.21 -4.12
C LEU A 63 22.29 -16.02 -3.77
N GLY A 64 21.58 -15.16 -4.48
CA GLY A 64 20.13 -14.98 -4.30
C GLY A 64 19.34 -16.27 -4.55
N MET A 65 19.68 -17.01 -5.61
CA MET A 65 19.06 -18.28 -5.94
C MET A 65 19.33 -19.36 -4.88
N LEU A 66 20.57 -19.42 -4.36
CA LEU A 66 20.92 -20.33 -3.27
C LEU A 66 20.14 -20.03 -1.99
N VAL A 67 20.06 -18.74 -1.59
CA VAL A 67 19.28 -18.31 -0.42
C VAL A 67 17.79 -18.62 -0.61
N PHE A 68 17.25 -18.41 -1.81
CA PHE A 68 15.87 -18.73 -2.13
C PHE A 68 15.57 -20.22 -1.96
N PHE A 69 16.37 -21.10 -2.57
CA PHE A 69 16.17 -22.55 -2.43
C PHE A 69 16.42 -23.03 -1.00
N ALA A 70 17.39 -22.46 -0.29
CA ALA A 70 17.62 -22.77 1.12
C ALA A 70 16.41 -22.39 2.00
N MET A 71 15.81 -21.22 1.77
CA MET A 71 14.59 -20.78 2.46
C MET A 71 13.39 -21.67 2.14
N VAL A 72 13.21 -22.06 0.88
CA VAL A 72 12.12 -22.97 0.47
C VAL A 72 12.31 -24.35 1.10
N ALA A 73 13.52 -24.90 1.07
CA ALA A 73 13.84 -26.17 1.71
C ALA A 73 13.59 -26.11 3.22
N TRP A 74 14.04 -25.02 3.88
CA TRP A 74 13.76 -24.77 5.30
C TRP A 74 12.27 -24.70 5.59
N ALA A 75 11.49 -24.01 4.75
CA ALA A 75 10.05 -23.89 4.89
C ALA A 75 9.34 -25.24 4.73
N ILE A 76 9.82 -26.11 3.83
CA ILE A 76 9.31 -27.48 3.65
C ILE A 76 9.65 -28.36 4.85
N CYS A 77 10.89 -28.34 5.32
CA CYS A 77 11.31 -29.09 6.52
C CYS A 77 10.52 -28.66 7.77
N THR A 78 10.30 -27.35 7.95
CA THR A 78 9.48 -26.84 9.06
C THR A 78 8.00 -27.14 8.90
N ALA A 79 7.48 -27.31 7.67
CA ALA A 79 6.11 -27.76 7.44
C ALA A 79 5.86 -29.20 7.92
N MET A 80 6.89 -30.05 7.92
CA MET A 80 6.77 -31.43 8.44
C MET A 80 6.63 -31.48 9.96
N ASN A 81 7.29 -30.57 10.70
CA ASN A 81 7.22 -30.51 12.16
C ASN A 81 6.08 -29.61 12.67
N GLN A 82 5.84 -28.48 12.02
CA GLN A 82 4.86 -27.46 12.41
C GLN A 82 4.15 -26.94 11.15
N PRO A 83 3.08 -27.62 10.68
CA PRO A 83 2.48 -27.34 9.37
C PRO A 83 1.98 -25.90 9.24
N LYS A 84 1.55 -25.26 10.34
CA LYS A 84 1.11 -23.86 10.34
C LYS A 84 2.24 -22.86 10.06
N LEU A 85 3.46 -23.13 10.57
CA LEU A 85 4.60 -22.23 10.41
C LEU A 85 5.23 -22.39 9.03
N GLY A 86 5.43 -23.63 8.58
CA GLY A 86 5.98 -23.91 7.26
C GLY A 86 5.09 -23.39 6.13
N LEU A 87 3.76 -23.58 6.24
CA LEU A 87 2.81 -23.01 5.28
C LEU A 87 2.88 -21.47 5.26
N ALA A 88 2.97 -20.82 6.42
CA ALA A 88 3.10 -19.37 6.51
C ALA A 88 4.40 -18.85 5.86
N MET A 89 5.52 -19.57 6.02
CA MET A 89 6.78 -19.25 5.36
C MET A 89 6.69 -19.40 3.84
N LEU A 90 6.10 -20.49 3.34
CA LEU A 90 5.92 -20.71 1.91
C LEU A 90 5.02 -19.64 1.27
N PHE A 91 3.90 -19.31 1.92
CA PHE A 91 3.03 -18.23 1.47
C PHE A 91 3.75 -16.87 1.51
N GLY A 92 4.55 -16.60 2.55
CA GLY A 92 5.31 -15.36 2.67
C GLY A 92 6.34 -15.20 1.54
N VAL A 93 7.08 -16.25 1.22
CA VAL A 93 8.05 -16.26 0.12
C VAL A 93 7.35 -16.07 -1.23
N GLY A 94 6.26 -16.80 -1.50
CA GLY A 94 5.50 -16.66 -2.74
C GLY A 94 4.86 -15.28 -2.89
N PHE A 95 4.22 -14.77 -1.83
CA PHE A 95 3.60 -13.46 -1.82
C PHE A 95 4.61 -12.32 -1.96
N GLY A 96 5.78 -12.44 -1.32
CA GLY A 96 6.87 -11.48 -1.46
C GLY A 96 7.39 -11.38 -2.90
N LEU A 97 7.61 -12.53 -3.56
CA LEU A 97 8.01 -12.56 -4.97
C LEU A 97 6.96 -11.92 -5.90
N LEU A 98 5.67 -12.18 -5.63
CA LEU A 98 4.59 -11.57 -6.40
C LEU A 98 4.58 -10.04 -6.21
N ILE A 99 4.76 -9.54 -4.99
CA ILE A 99 4.82 -8.09 -4.71
C ILE A 99 6.02 -7.44 -5.41
N GLU A 100 7.20 -8.05 -5.35
CA GLU A 100 8.41 -7.53 -6.00
C GLU A 100 8.20 -7.40 -7.51
N ARG A 101 7.63 -8.44 -8.15
CA ARG A 101 7.38 -8.44 -9.60
C ARG A 101 6.23 -7.56 -10.04
N ALA A 102 5.17 -7.49 -9.24
CA ALA A 102 4.01 -6.67 -9.55
C ALA A 102 4.22 -5.19 -9.21
N GLN A 103 5.27 -4.86 -8.43
CA GLN A 103 5.61 -3.51 -7.97
C GLN A 103 4.40 -2.77 -7.38
N ILE A 104 3.51 -3.51 -6.70
CA ILE A 104 2.27 -2.96 -6.15
C ILE A 104 2.62 -2.11 -4.93
N CYS A 105 2.39 -0.81 -5.06
CA CYS A 105 2.74 0.16 -4.05
C CYS A 105 1.57 1.14 -3.85
N PHE A 106 0.91 1.06 -2.69
CA PHE A 106 -0.20 1.96 -2.36
C PHE A 106 0.21 3.43 -2.40
N THR A 107 1.46 3.77 -2.03
CA THR A 107 1.95 5.16 -2.12
C THR A 107 1.98 5.68 -3.53
N SER A 108 2.50 4.88 -4.47
CA SER A 108 2.58 5.29 -5.86
C SER A 108 1.18 5.46 -6.44
N ALA A 109 0.23 4.58 -6.10
CA ALA A 109 -1.15 4.72 -6.55
C ALA A 109 -1.80 6.05 -6.09
N PHE A 110 -1.68 6.41 -4.80
CA PHE A 110 -2.25 7.67 -4.30
C PHE A 110 -1.48 8.90 -4.79
N ARG A 111 -0.15 8.91 -4.64
CA ARG A 111 0.70 10.04 -5.05
C ARG A 111 0.57 10.33 -6.54
N ASP A 112 0.66 9.30 -7.38
CA ASP A 112 0.66 9.49 -8.83
C ASP A 112 -0.73 9.90 -9.34
N MET A 113 -1.81 9.47 -8.67
CA MET A 113 -3.17 9.94 -8.92
C MET A 113 -3.32 11.45 -8.63
N TRP A 114 -2.75 11.94 -7.53
CA TRP A 114 -2.86 13.36 -7.15
C TRP A 114 -1.91 14.28 -7.94
N ILE A 115 -0.68 13.84 -8.20
CA ILE A 115 0.36 14.69 -8.82
C ILE A 115 0.35 14.58 -10.34
N THR A 116 0.21 13.37 -10.88
CA THR A 116 0.39 13.09 -12.32
C THR A 116 -0.89 12.68 -13.05
N GLY A 117 -1.98 12.40 -12.32
CA GLY A 117 -3.24 11.91 -12.89
C GLY A 117 -3.19 10.46 -13.38
N ARG A 118 -2.08 9.74 -13.19
CA ARG A 118 -1.96 8.32 -13.59
C ARG A 118 -2.72 7.43 -12.61
N THR A 119 -3.75 6.75 -13.10
CA THR A 119 -4.65 5.91 -12.28
C THR A 119 -4.47 4.41 -12.47
N MET A 120 -3.53 3.97 -13.32
CA MET A 120 -3.32 2.54 -13.63
C MET A 120 -3.12 1.69 -12.37
N MET A 121 -2.27 2.15 -11.45
CA MET A 121 -1.98 1.44 -10.20
C MET A 121 -3.17 1.45 -9.24
N ALA A 122 -3.94 2.55 -9.18
CA ALA A 122 -5.15 2.64 -8.37
C ALA A 122 -6.24 1.67 -8.88
N LYS A 123 -6.43 1.58 -10.20
CA LYS A 123 -7.36 0.63 -10.83
C LYS A 123 -6.96 -0.83 -10.55
N ALA A 124 -5.66 -1.14 -10.64
CA ALA A 124 -5.13 -2.48 -10.33
C ALA A 124 -5.38 -2.89 -8.88
N ILE A 125 -5.18 -1.98 -7.92
CA ILE A 125 -5.45 -2.21 -6.50
C ILE A 125 -6.94 -2.47 -6.26
N ILE A 126 -7.83 -1.65 -6.84
CA ILE A 126 -9.28 -1.84 -6.70
C ILE A 126 -9.71 -3.20 -7.27
N ALA A 127 -9.18 -3.60 -8.43
CA ALA A 127 -9.44 -4.92 -9.01
C ALA A 127 -8.91 -6.05 -8.12
N GLY A 128 -7.70 -5.92 -7.56
CA GLY A 128 -7.13 -6.88 -6.62
C GLY A 128 -7.96 -7.03 -5.35
N MET A 129 -8.48 -5.92 -4.81
CA MET A 129 -9.40 -5.93 -3.66
C MET A 129 -10.74 -6.60 -4.00
N ALA A 130 -11.26 -6.38 -5.20
CA ALA A 130 -12.49 -7.01 -5.68
C ALA A 130 -12.36 -8.54 -5.79
N VAL A 131 -11.22 -9.04 -6.29
CA VAL A 131 -10.93 -10.48 -6.34
C VAL A 131 -10.71 -11.06 -4.93
N SER A 132 -9.98 -10.33 -4.09
CA SER A 132 -9.72 -10.72 -2.70
C SER A 132 -11.01 -10.84 -1.89
N ALA A 133 -12.00 -9.97 -2.15
CA ALA A 133 -13.32 -10.05 -1.53
C ALA A 133 -13.99 -11.41 -1.80
N ILE A 134 -14.03 -11.87 -3.05
CA ILE A 134 -14.58 -13.20 -3.41
C ILE A 134 -13.90 -14.31 -2.64
N GLY A 135 -12.57 -14.29 -2.58
CA GLY A 135 -11.79 -15.27 -1.84
C GLY A 135 -12.19 -15.31 -0.37
N ILE A 136 -12.28 -14.15 0.29
CA ILE A 136 -12.69 -14.08 1.70
C ILE A 136 -14.15 -14.52 1.87
N PHE A 137 -15.05 -14.18 0.93
CA PHE A 137 -16.45 -14.63 0.98
C PHE A 137 -16.54 -16.15 1.02
N SER A 138 -15.77 -16.85 0.17
CA SER A 138 -15.74 -18.32 0.18
C SER A 138 -15.27 -18.90 1.51
N TYR A 139 -14.30 -18.26 2.18
CA TYR A 139 -13.83 -18.68 3.50
C TYR A 139 -14.83 -18.41 4.63
N VAL A 140 -15.58 -17.30 4.56
CA VAL A 140 -16.63 -16.99 5.53
C VAL A 140 -17.79 -17.99 5.42
N GLN A 141 -18.14 -18.43 4.21
CA GLN A 141 -19.16 -19.47 3.99
C GLN A 141 -18.73 -20.85 4.53
N LEU A 142 -17.42 -21.10 4.66
CA LEU A 142 -16.86 -22.32 5.26
C LEU A 142 -16.81 -22.28 6.80
N GLY A 143 -17.39 -21.24 7.44
CA GLY A 143 -17.52 -21.15 8.90
C GLY A 143 -16.31 -20.56 9.62
N VAL A 144 -15.34 -19.98 8.90
CA VAL A 144 -14.21 -19.28 9.53
C VAL A 144 -14.69 -17.91 10.02
N GLU A 145 -14.75 -17.72 11.34
CA GLU A 145 -15.18 -16.44 11.92
C GLU A 145 -14.21 -15.30 11.55
N PRO A 146 -14.71 -14.21 10.92
CA PRO A 146 -13.89 -13.06 10.61
C PRO A 146 -13.52 -12.32 11.90
N LYS A 147 -12.22 -12.23 12.21
CA LYS A 147 -11.72 -11.49 13.37
C LYS A 147 -12.12 -10.02 13.27
N ILE A 148 -13.04 -9.56 14.11
CA ILE A 148 -13.58 -8.19 14.09
C ILE A 148 -12.49 -7.20 14.53
N MET A 149 -12.28 -6.14 13.74
CA MET A 149 -11.42 -5.02 14.11
C MET A 149 -12.31 -3.80 14.30
N TRP A 150 -12.05 -3.07 15.39
CA TRP A 150 -12.88 -1.98 15.90
C TRP A 150 -13.06 -0.87 14.87
N ALA A 151 -14.30 -0.44 14.65
CA ALA A 151 -14.65 0.65 13.76
C ALA A 151 -14.67 1.99 14.52
N GLY A 152 -13.50 2.51 14.92
CA GLY A 152 -13.38 3.70 15.76
C GLY A 152 -12.79 4.92 15.05
N PRO A 153 -12.79 6.10 15.70
CA PRO A 153 -12.07 7.30 15.22
C PRO A 153 -10.58 7.05 14.97
N ASN A 154 -10.03 6.02 15.62
CA ASN A 154 -8.67 5.52 15.38
C ASN A 154 -8.37 5.18 13.92
N ALA A 155 -9.34 4.70 13.13
CA ALA A 155 -9.19 4.45 11.70
C ALA A 155 -8.91 5.72 10.93
N VAL A 156 -9.63 6.78 11.30
CA VAL A 156 -9.64 8.02 10.55
C VAL A 156 -8.35 8.77 10.87
N ILE A 157 -7.98 8.88 12.14
CA ILE A 157 -6.72 9.51 12.56
C ILE A 157 -5.53 8.72 12.03
N GLY A 158 -5.54 7.39 12.21
CA GLY A 158 -4.49 6.50 11.70
C GLY A 158 -4.39 6.55 10.17
N GLY A 159 -5.53 6.54 9.47
CA GLY A 159 -5.58 6.63 8.01
C GLY A 159 -5.08 7.96 7.47
N LEU A 160 -5.40 9.08 8.12
CA LEU A 160 -4.90 10.42 7.76
C LEU A 160 -3.38 10.50 7.95
N LEU A 161 -2.87 10.11 9.11
CA LEU A 161 -1.44 10.14 9.42
C LEU A 161 -0.65 9.18 8.53
N PHE A 162 -1.18 7.98 8.31
CA PHE A 162 -0.62 7.00 7.38
C PHE A 162 -0.57 7.58 5.97
N GLY A 163 -1.70 8.05 5.42
CA GLY A 163 -1.78 8.63 4.09
C GLY A 163 -0.85 9.81 3.86
N PHE A 164 -0.71 10.68 4.87
CA PHE A 164 0.23 11.79 4.83
C PHE A 164 1.69 11.31 4.84
N GLY A 165 2.04 10.44 5.80
CA GLY A 165 3.40 9.94 5.98
C GLY A 165 3.91 9.13 4.77
N ILE A 166 3.06 8.30 4.19
CA ILE A 166 3.46 7.45 3.06
C ILE A 166 3.78 8.28 1.79
N VAL A 167 3.14 9.45 1.61
CA VAL A 167 3.45 10.37 0.49
C VAL A 167 4.74 11.12 0.75
N LEU A 168 4.99 11.54 1.99
CA LEU A 168 6.26 12.20 2.38
C LEU A 168 7.46 11.26 2.25
N ALA A 169 7.33 10.04 2.76
CA ALA A 169 8.39 9.05 2.73
C ALA A 169 8.60 8.45 1.33
N GLY A 170 7.60 8.56 0.43
CA GLY A 170 7.68 8.03 -0.93
C GLY A 170 7.58 6.51 -1.05
N GLY A 171 7.20 5.81 0.03
CA GLY A 171 7.08 4.35 0.09
C GLY A 171 6.14 3.87 1.21
N CYS A 172 5.33 2.84 0.94
CA CYS A 172 4.59 2.07 1.96
C CYS A 172 5.43 0.88 2.44
N GLU A 173 4.97 0.10 3.43
CA GLU A 173 5.68 -1.08 3.93
C GLU A 173 6.25 -2.00 2.85
N THR A 174 5.47 -2.33 1.82
CA THR A 174 5.95 -3.13 0.69
C THR A 174 6.83 -2.30 -0.24
N GLY A 175 6.47 -1.03 -0.44
CA GLY A 175 7.11 -0.07 -1.33
C GLY A 175 8.57 0.23 -1.02
N TRP A 176 8.90 0.46 0.26
CA TRP A 176 10.29 0.72 0.63
C TRP A 176 11.12 -0.57 0.58
N MET A 177 10.52 -1.72 0.91
CA MET A 177 11.24 -2.99 0.99
C MET A 177 11.79 -3.44 -0.37
N TYR A 178 10.96 -3.50 -1.42
CA TYR A 178 11.48 -3.92 -2.74
C TYR A 178 12.45 -2.90 -3.33
N ARG A 179 12.20 -1.58 -3.18
CA ARG A 179 13.06 -0.52 -3.73
C ARG A 179 14.41 -0.43 -3.03
N ALA A 180 14.44 -0.66 -1.72
CA ALA A 180 15.67 -0.77 -0.93
C ALA A 180 16.52 -1.95 -1.42
N VAL A 181 15.89 -3.07 -1.75
CA VAL A 181 16.55 -4.29 -2.24
C VAL A 181 16.96 -4.20 -3.72
N GLU A 182 16.25 -3.41 -4.54
CA GLU A 182 16.66 -3.03 -5.91
C GLU A 182 17.94 -2.16 -5.94
N GLY A 183 18.40 -1.68 -4.78
CA GLY A 183 19.65 -0.91 -4.63
C GLY A 183 19.45 0.59 -4.40
N GLN A 184 18.22 1.07 -4.23
CA GLN A 184 17.95 2.47 -3.92
C GLN A 184 18.18 2.71 -2.41
N VAL A 185 19.41 3.12 -2.06
CA VAL A 185 19.85 3.31 -0.66
C VAL A 185 18.94 4.26 0.14
N HIS A 186 18.32 5.24 -0.52
CA HIS A 186 17.38 6.17 0.13
C HIS A 186 16.21 5.46 0.83
N TYR A 187 15.71 4.34 0.29
CA TYR A 187 14.58 3.62 0.87
C TYR A 187 14.93 2.81 2.12
N TRP A 188 16.21 2.60 2.42
CA TRP A 188 16.63 2.00 3.69
C TRP A 188 16.32 2.91 4.88
N TRP A 189 16.48 4.22 4.70
CA TRP A 189 16.12 5.21 5.73
C TRP A 189 14.60 5.24 5.97
N VAL A 190 13.82 5.11 4.90
CA VAL A 190 12.36 4.99 5.00
C VAL A 190 11.97 3.74 5.79
N GLY A 191 12.63 2.61 5.52
CA GLY A 191 12.43 1.37 6.25
C GLY A 191 12.77 1.47 7.73
N LEU A 192 13.93 2.05 8.05
CA LEU A 192 14.33 2.28 9.44
C LEU A 192 13.31 3.15 10.18
N GLY A 193 12.87 4.25 9.57
CA GLY A 193 11.84 5.12 10.14
C GLY A 193 10.50 4.40 10.35
N ASN A 194 10.11 3.53 9.42
CA ASN A 194 8.90 2.72 9.55
C ASN A 194 9.01 1.73 10.72
N VAL A 195 10.12 1.01 10.85
CA VAL A 195 10.35 0.07 11.96
C VAL A 195 10.34 0.79 13.31
N ILE A 196 11.07 1.90 13.43
CA ILE A 196 11.11 2.70 14.65
C ILE A 196 9.71 3.23 14.99
N GLY A 197 9.01 3.81 14.02
CA GLY A 197 7.66 4.35 14.20
C GLY A 197 6.66 3.28 14.63
N ALA A 198 6.69 2.10 14.01
CA ALA A 198 5.84 0.97 14.35
C ALA A 198 6.12 0.45 15.77
N THR A 199 7.40 0.38 16.17
CA THR A 199 7.79 -0.04 17.52
C THR A 199 7.37 0.98 18.58
N ILE A 200 7.57 2.28 18.33
CA ILE A 200 7.12 3.35 19.23
C ILE A 200 5.60 3.30 19.39
N LEU A 201 4.87 3.19 18.28
CA LEU A 201 3.40 3.10 18.33
C LEU A 201 2.94 1.87 19.12
N ALA A 202 3.61 0.72 18.93
CA ALA A 202 3.31 -0.50 19.69
C ALA A 202 3.58 -0.34 21.19
N TYR A 203 4.63 0.39 21.56
CA TYR A 203 4.98 0.66 22.95
C TYR A 203 3.96 1.59 23.63
N TYR A 204 3.54 2.67 22.97
CA TYR A 204 2.53 3.61 23.49
C TYR A 204 1.09 3.17 23.24
N TRP A 205 0.86 2.01 22.63
CA TRP A 205 -0.48 1.57 22.24
C TRP A 205 -1.38 1.37 23.46
N ASP A 206 -0.85 0.86 24.57
CA ASP A 206 -1.62 0.57 25.77
C ASP A 206 -2.18 1.86 26.40
N ASP A 207 -1.46 2.97 26.34
CA ASP A 207 -1.88 4.29 26.87
C ASP A 207 -2.83 5.04 25.92
N VAL A 208 -2.69 4.83 24.60
CA VAL A 208 -3.48 5.51 23.56
C VAL A 208 -4.79 4.77 23.26
N SER A 209 -4.80 3.45 23.42
CA SER A 209 -5.96 2.60 23.16
C SER A 209 -7.25 2.98 23.91
N PRO A 210 -7.25 3.45 25.18
CA PRO A 210 -8.47 3.77 25.93
C PRO A 210 -9.15 5.06 25.44
N VAL A 211 -8.38 5.99 24.88
CA VAL A 211 -8.90 7.27 24.36
C VAL A 211 -9.40 7.10 22.92
N LEU A 212 -8.79 6.17 22.16
CA LEU A 212 -9.07 5.97 20.74
C LEU A 212 -9.97 4.77 20.39
N ALA A 213 -10.11 3.76 21.27
CA ALA A 213 -10.71 2.47 20.92
C ALA A 213 -11.92 2.02 21.75
N THR A 214 -12.12 2.49 22.99
CA THR A 214 -13.09 1.87 23.92
C THR A 214 -14.51 2.44 23.90
N ASN A 215 -14.76 3.61 23.30
CA ASN A 215 -16.07 4.30 23.40
C ASN A 215 -16.96 4.25 22.13
N TRP A 216 -16.62 3.45 21.11
CA TRP A 216 -17.35 3.46 19.84
C TRP A 216 -17.92 2.08 19.50
N ASP A 217 -19.20 2.09 19.14
CA ASP A 217 -19.96 0.88 18.87
C ASP A 217 -19.36 0.04 17.74
N LYS A 218 -19.43 -1.28 17.91
CA LYS A 218 -19.01 -2.25 16.89
C LYS A 218 -20.00 -2.24 15.73
N VAL A 219 -19.89 -1.26 14.83
CA VAL A 219 -20.71 -1.21 13.61
C VAL A 219 -20.28 -2.35 12.66
N ASN A 220 -20.90 -3.51 12.84
CA ASN A 220 -20.70 -4.70 12.03
C ASN A 220 -21.71 -4.72 10.88
N LEU A 221 -21.27 -4.35 9.67
CA LEU A 221 -22.08 -4.57 8.46
C LEU A 221 -22.46 -6.05 8.28
N LEU A 222 -21.64 -6.97 8.78
CA LEU A 222 -21.91 -8.42 8.77
C LEU A 222 -23.09 -8.84 9.67
N LYS A 223 -23.35 -8.12 10.77
CA LYS A 223 -24.46 -8.44 11.69
C LYS A 223 -25.78 -7.79 11.24
N THR A 224 -25.70 -6.68 10.51
CA THR A 224 -26.88 -5.91 10.05
C THR A 224 -27.37 -6.29 8.65
N PHE A 225 -26.48 -6.76 7.76
CA PHE A 225 -26.82 -7.06 6.35
C PHE A 225 -26.60 -8.53 5.93
N GLY A 226 -26.08 -9.39 6.80
CA GLY A 226 -25.77 -10.79 6.49
C GLY A 226 -24.58 -10.97 5.53
N PRO A 227 -24.13 -12.21 5.28
CA PRO A 227 -22.94 -12.50 4.46
C PRO A 227 -23.06 -11.95 3.03
N LEU A 228 -24.23 -12.12 2.40
CA LEU A 228 -24.52 -11.65 1.05
C LEU A 228 -24.66 -10.13 0.96
N GLY A 229 -25.25 -9.48 1.97
CA GLY A 229 -25.39 -8.03 2.00
C GLY A 229 -24.05 -7.32 2.24
N GLY A 230 -23.17 -7.88 3.07
CA GLY A 230 -21.80 -7.38 3.23
C GLY A 230 -21.00 -7.42 1.92
N LEU A 231 -21.16 -8.49 1.13
CA LEU A 231 -20.53 -8.62 -0.19
C LEU A 231 -21.04 -7.57 -1.18
N LEU A 232 -22.36 -7.39 -1.27
CA LEU A 232 -22.96 -6.39 -2.17
C LEU A 232 -22.53 -4.97 -1.82
N VAL A 233 -22.48 -4.61 -0.53
CA VAL A 233 -22.02 -3.29 -0.09
C VAL A 233 -20.55 -3.07 -0.43
N THR A 234 -19.68 -4.07 -0.22
CA THR A 234 -18.28 -3.98 -0.62
C THR A 234 -18.12 -3.76 -2.13
N TYR A 235 -18.88 -4.48 -2.96
CA TYR A 235 -18.84 -4.26 -4.41
C TYR A 235 -19.37 -2.89 -4.83
N ALA A 236 -20.46 -2.43 -4.22
CA ALA A 236 -21.01 -1.10 -4.48
C ALA A 236 -19.98 -0.01 -4.13
N LEU A 237 -19.33 -0.12 -2.97
CA LEU A 237 -18.30 0.82 -2.54
C LEU A 237 -17.04 0.77 -3.42
N LEU A 238 -16.62 -0.42 -3.87
CA LEU A 238 -15.51 -0.57 -4.82
C LEU A 238 -15.85 0.05 -6.18
N LEU A 239 -17.08 -0.11 -6.64
CA LEU A 239 -17.56 0.51 -7.88
C LEU A 239 -17.60 2.03 -7.76
N ILE A 240 -18.09 2.57 -6.63
CA ILE A 240 -18.04 4.01 -6.34
C ILE A 240 -16.60 4.50 -6.33
N ALA A 241 -15.68 3.80 -5.65
CA ALA A 241 -14.27 4.17 -5.62
C ALA A 241 -13.65 4.15 -7.03
N PHE A 242 -13.96 3.15 -7.85
CA PHE A 242 -13.51 3.07 -9.23
C PHE A 242 -14.02 4.24 -10.07
N LEU A 243 -15.30 4.57 -9.96
CA LEU A 243 -15.90 5.71 -10.64
C LEU A 243 -15.27 7.04 -10.20
N LEU A 244 -14.98 7.21 -8.91
CA LEU A 244 -14.30 8.39 -8.39
C LEU A 244 -12.88 8.52 -8.95
N VAL A 245 -12.12 7.43 -9.03
CA VAL A 245 -10.78 7.42 -9.64
C VAL A 245 -10.85 7.83 -11.11
N VAL A 246 -11.79 7.28 -11.88
CA VAL A 246 -12.01 7.64 -13.30
C VAL A 246 -12.48 9.09 -13.44
N ALA A 247 -13.37 9.56 -12.57
CA ALA A 247 -13.82 10.95 -12.57
C ALA A 247 -12.67 11.92 -12.27
N GLN A 248 -11.78 11.55 -11.35
CA GLN A 248 -10.61 12.34 -11.00
C GLN A 248 -9.61 12.41 -12.14
N GLU A 249 -9.37 11.29 -12.82
CA GLU A 249 -8.55 11.21 -14.03
C GLU A 249 -9.07 12.17 -15.11
N LYS A 250 -10.37 12.10 -15.42
CA LYS A 250 -11.01 12.99 -16.39
C LYS A 250 -10.92 14.47 -15.99
N ARG A 251 -11.07 14.79 -14.70
CA ARG A 251 -10.91 16.17 -14.17
C ARG A 251 -9.47 16.66 -14.32
N PHE A 252 -8.48 15.81 -14.06
CA PHE A 252 -7.06 16.15 -14.15
C PHE A 252 -6.66 16.47 -15.59
N PHE A 253 -7.00 15.61 -16.55
CA PHE A 253 -6.69 15.83 -17.96
C PHE A 253 -7.44 17.04 -18.55
N ARG A 254 -8.72 17.25 -18.21
CA ARG A 254 -9.44 18.48 -18.61
C ARG A 254 -8.75 19.76 -18.14
N ARG A 255 -8.25 19.78 -16.90
CA ARG A 255 -7.52 20.93 -16.36
C ARG A 255 -6.17 21.14 -17.03
N ALA A 256 -5.49 20.05 -17.40
CA ALA A 256 -4.24 20.13 -18.14
C ALA A 256 -4.45 20.74 -19.53
N THR A 257 -5.43 20.25 -20.29
CA THR A 257 -5.79 20.77 -21.62
C THR A 257 -6.17 22.25 -21.57
N ALA A 258 -7.06 22.64 -20.65
CA ALA A 258 -7.48 24.04 -20.50
C ALA A 258 -6.31 24.99 -20.15
N LYS A 259 -5.32 24.50 -19.39
CA LYS A 259 -4.14 25.30 -19.04
C LYS A 259 -3.21 25.48 -20.24
N THR A 260 -3.06 24.47 -21.09
CA THR A 260 -2.30 24.56 -22.35
C THR A 260 -2.96 25.53 -23.32
N GLU A 261 -4.28 25.44 -23.52
CA GLU A 261 -5.04 26.38 -24.37
C GLU A 261 -4.92 27.82 -23.88
N THR A 262 -4.94 28.06 -22.57
CA THR A 262 -4.77 29.41 -22.01
C THR A 262 -3.35 29.96 -22.23
N GLN A 263 -2.32 29.09 -22.21
CA GLN A 263 -0.94 29.50 -22.47
C GLN A 263 -0.68 29.77 -23.95
N GLU A 264 -1.32 29.01 -24.85
CA GLU A 264 -1.25 29.23 -26.30
C GLU A 264 -2.00 30.49 -26.72
N ASN A 265 -3.16 30.78 -26.09
CA ASN A 265 -3.91 32.01 -26.34
C ASN A 265 -3.26 33.27 -25.72
N ALA A 266 -2.28 33.11 -24.83
CA ALA A 266 -1.57 34.21 -24.17
C ALA A 266 -0.14 34.44 -24.71
N ALA A 267 0.33 33.59 -25.62
CA ALA A 267 1.61 33.69 -26.31
C ALA A 267 1.42 34.29 -27.72
#